data_AF-Q8DGC7-F1
#
_entry.id   AF-Q8DGC7-F1
#
_cell.length_a   1.000
_cell.length_b   1.000
_cell.length_c   1.000
_cell.angle_alpha   90.00
_cell.angle_beta   90.00
_cell.angle_gamma   90.00
#
_symmetry.space_group_name_H-M   'P 1'
#
loop_
_entity.id
_entity.type
_entity.pdbx_description
1 polymer ?
#
loop_
_entity_poly.entity_id
_entity_poly.type
_entity_poly.pdbx_seq_one_letter_code
_entity_poly.pdbx_strand_id
1 'polypeptide(L)'
;MVFLKRIIALSLLAAGVGFGPSALAQRVPRLRQGMSYADVRRRLIERGWQPVVNPAMVNPTTTTPTVAYLLSQGYSELMGCQLVGVDICTFQFRNRKGHLLEIATVNLPIVPGGTVTSWALRKNSP
;
A
#
# COMPACT_ATOMS: atom_id res chain seq x y z
N MET A 1 -32.49 58.11 -15.85
CA MET A 1 -31.99 57.19 -14.80
C MET A 1 -31.52 55.91 -15.49
N VAL A 2 -30.22 55.88 -15.82
CA VAL A 2 -29.22 54.87 -15.37
C VAL A 2 -29.43 53.46 -15.95
N PHE A 3 -28.55 53.16 -16.91
CA PHE A 3 -28.21 51.89 -17.54
C PHE A 3 -28.18 50.70 -16.58
N LEU A 4 -29.01 49.68 -16.83
CA LEU A 4 -28.83 48.36 -16.24
C LEU A 4 -27.79 47.59 -17.06
N LYS A 5 -26.57 47.55 -16.51
CA LYS A 5 -25.38 46.94 -17.08
C LYS A 5 -25.50 45.41 -17.13
N ARG A 6 -24.90 44.89 -18.20
CA ARG A 6 -24.41 43.51 -18.43
C ARG A 6 -23.83 42.86 -17.17
N ILE A 7 -23.93 41.54 -17.04
CA ILE A 7 -22.79 40.58 -17.07
C ILE A 7 -23.34 39.16 -16.88
N ILE A 8 -23.17 38.34 -17.92
CA ILE A 8 -23.36 36.89 -17.92
C ILE A 8 -22.15 36.30 -17.20
N ALA A 9 -22.33 35.79 -15.98
CA ALA A 9 -21.29 35.03 -15.30
C ALA A 9 -21.40 33.56 -15.74
N LEU A 10 -20.72 33.23 -16.84
CA LEU A 10 -20.50 31.85 -17.28
C LEU A 10 -19.39 31.25 -16.40
N SER A 11 -19.76 30.69 -15.25
CA SER A 11 -18.82 29.97 -14.39
C SER A 11 -18.45 28.65 -15.03
N LEU A 12 -17.30 28.62 -15.73
CA LEU A 12 -16.63 27.38 -16.12
C LEU A 12 -16.23 26.61 -14.86
N LEU A 13 -16.98 25.56 -14.54
CA LEU A 13 -16.49 24.46 -13.71
C LEU A 13 -15.42 23.72 -14.53
N ALA A 14 -14.19 24.22 -14.48
CA ALA A 14 -13.03 23.38 -14.70
C ALA A 14 -12.96 22.40 -13.53
N ALA A 15 -13.79 21.34 -13.58
CA ALA A 15 -13.57 20.14 -12.79
C ALA A 15 -12.26 19.54 -13.31
N GLY A 16 -11.16 19.99 -12.69
CA GLY A 16 -9.83 19.51 -12.96
C GLY A 16 -9.84 18.00 -12.81
N VAL A 17 -9.80 17.30 -13.94
CA VAL A 17 -9.43 15.90 -13.96
C VAL A 17 -7.99 15.88 -13.46
N GLY A 18 -7.83 15.50 -12.19
CA GLY A 18 -6.55 15.41 -11.51
C GLY A 18 -5.70 14.30 -12.10
N PHE A 19 -5.21 14.48 -13.33
CA PHE A 19 -4.09 13.71 -13.84
C PHE A 19 -2.82 14.26 -13.19
N GLY A 20 -2.60 13.86 -11.94
CA GLY A 20 -1.34 14.13 -11.25
C GLY A 20 -0.17 13.55 -12.08
N PRO A 21 0.84 14.35 -12.43
CA PRO A 21 2.00 13.87 -13.16
C PRO A 21 2.84 13.06 -12.18
N SER A 22 2.81 11.73 -12.30
CA SER A 22 3.76 10.84 -11.63
C SER A 22 3.76 9.49 -12.33
N ALA A 23 4.14 9.48 -13.61
CA ALA A 23 4.87 8.34 -14.15
C ALA A 23 6.29 8.30 -13.54
N LEU A 24 6.40 8.36 -12.20
CA LEU A 24 7.61 7.88 -11.56
C LEU A 24 7.75 6.43 -12.00
N ALA A 25 8.90 6.06 -12.55
CA ALA A 25 9.18 4.67 -12.83
C ALA A 25 8.97 3.90 -11.51
N GLN A 26 7.86 3.15 -11.41
CA GLN A 26 7.45 2.39 -10.23
C GLN A 26 8.35 1.16 -10.10
N ARG A 27 9.63 1.43 -9.92
CA ARG A 27 10.65 0.44 -9.59
C ARG A 27 10.44 0.07 -8.13
N VAL A 28 10.72 -1.18 -7.81
CA VAL A 28 10.84 -1.60 -6.42
C VAL A 28 12.01 -0.78 -5.83
N PRO A 29 11.84 -0.11 -4.67
CA PRO A 29 12.95 0.55 -3.99
C PRO A 29 14.06 -0.45 -3.69
N ARG A 30 15.26 0.02 -3.38
CA ARG A 30 16.34 -0.86 -2.93
C ARG A 30 15.97 -1.44 -1.55
N LEU A 31 15.48 -2.68 -1.54
CA LEU A 31 15.15 -3.44 -0.35
C LEU A 31 16.38 -4.22 0.15
N ARG A 32 16.43 -4.44 1.46
CA ARG A 32 17.43 -5.27 2.13
C ARG A 32 16.75 -6.09 3.21
N GLN A 33 17.28 -7.28 3.47
CA GLN A 33 16.91 -8.04 4.65
C GLN A 33 17.23 -7.24 5.91
N GLY A 34 16.43 -7.40 6.95
CA GLY A 34 16.64 -6.66 8.21
C GLY A 34 15.96 -5.29 8.25
N MET A 35 15.40 -4.80 7.15
CA MET A 35 14.66 -3.52 7.17
C MET A 35 13.34 -3.67 7.92
N SER A 36 12.97 -2.62 8.67
CA SER A 36 11.62 -2.50 9.23
C SER A 36 10.58 -2.50 8.11
N TYR A 37 9.52 -3.29 8.27
CA TYR A 37 8.42 -3.30 7.32
C TYR A 37 7.78 -1.93 7.15
N ALA A 38 7.62 -1.16 8.23
CA ALA A 38 7.03 0.18 8.18
C ALA A 38 7.81 1.13 7.26
N ASP A 39 9.15 1.06 7.30
CA ASP A 39 10.01 1.84 6.41
C ASP A 39 9.89 1.39 4.95
N VAL A 40 9.80 0.09 4.72
CA VAL A 40 9.61 -0.47 3.39
C VAL A 40 8.25 -0.05 2.81
N ARG A 41 7.18 -0.17 3.59
CA ARG A 41 5.83 0.27 3.26
C ARG A 41 5.82 1.73 2.84
N ARG A 42 6.39 2.62 3.66
CA ARG A 42 6.49 4.05 3.35
C ARG A 42 7.19 4.30 2.01
N ARG A 43 8.36 3.69 1.79
CA ARG A 43 9.15 3.84 0.55
C ARG A 43 8.43 3.33 -0.70
N LEU A 44 7.54 2.34 -0.53
CA LEU A 44 6.71 1.80 -1.61
C LEU A 44 5.57 2.75 -1.96
N ILE A 45 4.85 3.24 -0.95
CA ILE A 45 3.76 4.22 -1.12
C ILE A 45 4.29 5.50 -1.76
N GLU A 46 5.43 6.03 -1.29
CA GLU A 46 6.11 7.20 -1.88
C GLU A 46 6.47 7.00 -3.37
N ARG A 47 6.67 5.76 -3.80
CA ARG A 47 6.94 5.39 -5.21
C ARG A 47 5.69 5.01 -5.99
N GLY A 48 4.51 5.22 -5.43
CA GLY A 48 3.22 4.97 -6.07
C GLY A 48 2.83 3.49 -6.13
N TRP A 49 3.42 2.64 -5.31
CA TRP A 49 2.88 1.30 -5.05
C TRP A 49 1.67 1.40 -4.14
N GLN A 50 0.63 0.65 -4.44
CA GLN A 50 -0.64 0.66 -3.71
C GLN A 50 -0.79 -0.63 -2.90
N PRO A 51 -1.20 -0.55 -1.62
CA PRO A 51 -1.63 -1.70 -0.83
C PRO A 51 -2.67 -2.54 -1.57
N VAL A 52 -2.47 -3.86 -1.64
CA VAL A 52 -3.52 -4.78 -2.12
C VAL A 52 -4.34 -5.20 -0.92
N VAL A 53 -5.60 -4.78 -0.84
CA VAL A 53 -6.47 -5.17 0.27
C VAL A 53 -6.88 -6.64 0.12
N ASN A 54 -6.64 -7.45 1.15
CA ASN A 54 -7.17 -8.82 1.21
C ASN A 54 -8.54 -8.82 1.91
N PRO A 55 -9.66 -9.10 1.20
CA PRO A 55 -10.98 -9.16 1.83
C PRO A 55 -11.07 -10.18 2.97
N ALA A 56 -10.31 -11.27 2.90
CA ALA A 56 -10.27 -12.29 3.95
C ALA A 56 -9.68 -11.76 5.27
N MET A 57 -8.88 -10.70 5.22
CA MET A 57 -8.30 -10.06 6.40
C MET A 57 -9.16 -8.91 6.96
N VAL A 58 -10.26 -8.55 6.31
CA VAL A 58 -11.22 -7.58 6.86
C VAL A 58 -11.99 -8.18 8.03
N ASN A 59 -12.36 -9.46 7.92
CA ASN A 59 -13.01 -10.25 8.96
C ASN A 59 -12.37 -11.65 9.03
N PRO A 60 -11.14 -11.77 9.55
CA PRO A 60 -10.43 -13.05 9.59
C PRO A 60 -11.15 -14.06 10.48
N THR A 61 -11.43 -15.25 9.94
CA THR A 61 -12.06 -16.36 10.68
C THR A 61 -11.22 -16.82 11.88
N THR A 62 -9.89 -16.72 11.76
CA THR A 62 -8.94 -17.04 12.82
C THR A 62 -7.94 -15.90 12.93
N THR A 63 -7.90 -15.23 14.08
CA THR A 63 -7.01 -14.08 14.29
C THR A 63 -5.95 -14.43 15.32
N THR A 64 -4.69 -14.49 14.91
CA THR A 64 -3.57 -14.55 15.86
C THR A 64 -3.33 -13.15 16.46
N PRO A 65 -2.70 -13.03 17.64
CA PRO A 65 -2.36 -11.72 18.22
C PRO A 65 -1.58 -10.82 17.27
N THR A 66 -0.66 -11.40 16.49
CA THR A 66 0.12 -10.69 15.48
C THR A 66 -0.76 -10.15 14.35
N VAL A 67 -1.70 -10.95 13.83
CA VAL A 67 -2.66 -10.49 12.81
C VAL A 67 -3.53 -9.36 13.36
N ALA A 68 -4.09 -9.51 14.56
CA ALA A 68 -4.90 -8.45 15.21
C ALA A 68 -4.10 -7.16 15.35
N TYR A 69 -2.85 -7.25 15.81
CA TYR A 69 -1.96 -6.11 15.96
C TYR A 69 -1.71 -5.42 14.62
N LEU A 70 -1.29 -6.15 13.59
CA LEU A 70 -0.96 -5.58 12.28
C LEU A 70 -2.19 -4.91 11.62
N LEU A 71 -3.38 -5.50 11.77
CA LEU A 71 -4.62 -4.90 11.28
C LEU A 71 -5.00 -3.63 12.06
N SER A 72 -4.81 -3.62 13.39
CA SER A 72 -5.03 -2.41 14.20
C SER A 72 -4.09 -1.25 13.82
N GLN A 73 -2.91 -1.56 13.28
CA GLN A 73 -1.96 -0.58 12.73
C GLN A 73 -2.31 -0.12 11.30
N GLY A 74 -3.39 -0.63 10.72
CA GLY A 74 -3.86 -0.25 9.39
C GLY A 74 -3.07 -0.89 8.24
N TYR A 75 -2.44 -2.06 8.45
CA TYR A 75 -1.78 -2.82 7.39
C TYR A 75 -2.80 -3.62 6.57
N SER A 76 -3.60 -2.90 5.79
CA SER A 76 -4.60 -3.46 4.87
C SER A 76 -4.03 -4.42 3.82
N GLU A 77 -2.74 -4.29 3.53
CA GLU A 77 -2.00 -5.12 2.59
C GLU A 77 -1.55 -6.47 3.14
N LEU A 78 -1.91 -6.79 4.38
CA LEU A 78 -1.63 -8.09 5.00
C LEU A 78 -2.40 -9.18 4.24
N MET A 79 -1.67 -10.18 3.75
CA MET A 79 -2.26 -11.35 3.10
C MET A 79 -2.53 -12.48 4.10
N GLY A 80 -1.70 -12.57 5.13
CA GLY A 80 -1.83 -13.54 6.22
C GLY A 80 -0.51 -13.75 6.95
N CYS A 81 -0.57 -14.48 8.06
CA CYS A 81 0.60 -14.91 8.82
C CYS A 81 0.56 -16.43 9.06
N GLN A 82 1.73 -17.05 9.10
CA GLN A 82 1.92 -18.46 9.43
C GLN A 82 2.87 -18.58 10.62
N LEU A 83 2.49 -19.39 11.62
CA LEU A 83 3.32 -19.65 12.79
C LEU A 83 4.27 -20.82 12.50
N VAL A 84 5.55 -20.54 12.31
CA VAL A 84 6.59 -21.54 12.04
C VAL A 84 7.74 -21.36 13.03
N GLY A 85 7.45 -21.52 14.32
CA GLY A 85 8.36 -21.16 15.43
C GLY A 85 8.52 -19.65 15.64
N VAL A 86 8.28 -18.85 14.59
CA VAL A 86 8.11 -17.39 14.57
C VAL A 86 6.92 -17.05 13.65
N ASP A 87 6.34 -15.87 13.79
CA ASP A 87 5.25 -15.42 12.92
C ASP A 87 5.79 -14.88 11.60
N ILE A 88 5.62 -15.63 10.52
CA ILE A 88 5.98 -15.18 9.16
C ILE A 88 4.74 -14.56 8.53
N CYS A 89 4.80 -13.26 8.22
CA CYS A 89 3.68 -12.53 7.62
C CYS A 89 4.00 -12.05 6.21
N THR A 90 3.01 -12.14 5.33
CA THR A 90 3.12 -11.78 3.92
C THR A 90 2.27 -10.56 3.61
N PHE A 91 2.82 -9.62 2.86
CA PHE A 91 2.15 -8.39 2.44
C PHE A 91 2.24 -8.20 0.93
N GLN A 92 1.22 -7.59 0.31
CA GLN A 92 1.18 -7.38 -1.13
C GLN A 92 0.91 -5.93 -1.55
N PHE A 93 1.66 -5.49 -2.55
CA PHE A 93 1.48 -4.20 -3.20
C PHE A 93 1.31 -4.38 -4.71
N ARG A 94 0.54 -3.50 -5.33
CA ARG A 94 0.35 -3.43 -6.77
C ARG A 94 0.82 -2.09 -7.32
N ASN A 95 1.49 -2.09 -8.46
CA ASN A 95 1.83 -0.87 -9.17
C ASN A 95 0.82 -0.57 -10.30
N ARG A 96 0.92 0.59 -10.96
CA ARG A 96 0.03 1.01 -12.07
C ARG A 96 0.14 0.11 -13.30
N LYS A 97 1.24 -0.63 -13.45
CA LYS A 97 1.39 -1.65 -14.51
C LYS A 97 0.73 -2.99 -14.15
N GLY A 98 0.09 -3.07 -12.99
CA GLY A 98 -0.51 -4.31 -12.48
C GLY A 98 0.49 -5.32 -11.92
N HIS A 99 1.79 -4.99 -11.85
CA HIS A 99 2.77 -5.88 -11.24
C HIS A 99 2.49 -6.00 -9.74
N LEU A 100 2.65 -7.20 -9.22
CA LEU A 100 2.49 -7.51 -7.80
C LEU A 100 3.86 -7.66 -7.14
N LEU A 101 4.06 -6.96 -6.04
CA LEU A 101 5.20 -7.12 -5.15
C LEU A 101 4.71 -7.78 -3.86
N GLU A 102 5.26 -8.94 -3.56
CA GLU A 102 5.05 -9.65 -2.32
C GLU A 102 6.24 -9.45 -1.40
N ILE A 103 5.99 -9.22 -0.11
CA ILE A 103 7.01 -8.97 0.92
C ILE A 103 6.75 -9.92 2.07
N ALA A 104 7.75 -10.72 2.41
CA ALA A 104 7.71 -11.57 3.60
C ALA A 104 8.46 -10.90 4.75
N THR A 105 7.89 -11.03 5.94
CA THR A 105 8.48 -10.53 7.18
C THR A 105 8.47 -11.62 8.23
N VAL A 106 9.38 -11.50 9.20
CA VAL A 106 9.31 -12.23 10.46
C VAL A 106 8.92 -11.25 11.55
N ASN A 107 7.87 -11.59 12.31
CA ASN A 107 7.46 -10.88 13.51
C ASN A 107 8.00 -11.64 14.72
N LEU A 108 8.82 -10.94 15.50
CA LEU A 108 9.28 -11.39 16.81
C LEU A 108 8.51 -10.59 17.86
N PRO A 109 8.24 -11.15 19.05
CA PRO A 109 7.56 -10.44 20.15
C PRO A 109 8.20 -9.08 20.51
N ILE A 110 9.50 -8.91 20.21
CA ILE A 110 10.30 -7.71 20.50
C ILE A 110 10.39 -6.70 19.34
N VAL A 111 9.97 -7.05 18.11
CA VAL A 111 10.05 -6.16 16.94
C VAL A 111 8.64 -5.88 16.42
N PRO A 112 7.99 -4.79 16.88
CA PRO A 112 6.64 -4.46 16.43
C PRO A 112 6.63 -4.15 14.93
N GLY A 113 5.75 -4.84 14.19
CA GLY A 113 5.55 -4.61 12.75
C GLY A 113 6.44 -5.45 11.82
N GLY A 114 7.38 -6.21 12.36
CA GLY A 114 8.13 -7.22 11.63
C GLY A 114 9.30 -6.70 10.80
N THR A 115 10.21 -7.62 10.51
CA THR A 115 11.45 -7.38 9.78
C THR A 115 11.39 -8.07 8.42
N VAL A 116 11.72 -7.35 7.34
CA VAL A 116 11.72 -7.91 5.98
C VAL A 116 12.78 -9.00 5.85
N THR A 117 12.36 -10.16 5.36
CA THR A 117 13.23 -11.32 5.09
C THR A 117 13.34 -11.65 3.61
N SER A 118 12.31 -11.40 2.82
CA SER A 118 12.36 -11.59 1.37
C SER A 118 11.30 -10.76 0.66
N TRP A 119 11.43 -10.64 -0.66
CA TRP A 119 10.44 -10.02 -1.53
C TRP A 119 10.48 -10.64 -2.92
N ALA A 120 9.34 -10.67 -3.60
CA ALA A 120 9.20 -11.21 -4.95
C ALA A 120 8.35 -10.29 -5.83
N LEU A 121 8.86 -9.95 -7.02
CA LEU A 121 8.13 -9.17 -8.01
C LEU A 121 7.53 -10.11 -9.07
N ARG A 122 6.22 -10.19 -9.13
CA ARG A 122 5.47 -10.85 -10.21
C ARG A 122 5.03 -9.81 -11.22
N LYS A 123 5.56 -9.89 -12.43
CA LYS A 123 5.14 -9.03 -13.53
C LYS A 123 3.81 -9.54 -14.06
N ASN A 124 2.87 -8.63 -14.29
CA ASN A 124 1.67 -8.94 -15.05
C ASN A 124 2.10 -9.04 -16.51
N SER A 125 2.02 -10.23 -17.11
CA SER A 125 2.24 -10.36 -18.56
C SER A 125 1.05 -9.72 -19.28
N PRO A 126 1.28 -8.86 -20.29
CA PRO A 126 0.20 -8.33 -21.12
C PRO A 126 -0.47 -9.43 -21.95
#